data_AF-A0A285V6C6-F1
#
_entry.id   AF-A0A285V6C6-F1
#
_cell.length_a   1.000
_cell.length_b   1.000
_cell.length_c   1.000
_cell.angle_alpha   90.00
_cell.angle_beta   90.00
_cell.angle_gamma   90.00
#
_symmetry.space_group_name_H-M   'P 1'
#
loop_
_entity.id
_entity.type
_entity.pdbx_description
1 polymer ?
#
loop_
_entity_poly.entity_id
_entity_poly.type
_entity_poly.pdbx_seq_one_letter_code
_entity_poly.pdbx_strand_id
1 'polypeptide(L)'
;MTPPSPWARGPGRTAPELAATGVGLFFAACAVGNAVGTLPRSTQLMEWFRDTTWLPPYRVVLARLVPVAAPVVGATAVAEAAVAVLLLGRRHQEAGLWLATGWVIGISPAVGSPYWLVNVPQAMLYAGLARRLRAARERRH
;
A
#
# COMPACT_ATOMS: atom_id res chain seq x y z
N MET A 1 30.40 -12.42 -36.73
CA MET A 1 29.18 -12.06 -35.99
C MET A 1 29.13 -12.97 -34.77
N THR A 2 29.58 -12.50 -33.60
CA THR A 2 29.75 -13.31 -32.39
C THR A 2 28.39 -13.45 -31.69
N PRO A 3 27.93 -14.67 -31.31
CA PRO A 3 26.67 -14.82 -30.62
C PRO A 3 26.70 -14.07 -29.28
N PRO A 4 25.60 -13.39 -28.88
CA PRO A 4 25.55 -12.68 -27.62
C PRO A 4 25.80 -13.65 -26.46
N SER A 5 26.70 -13.25 -25.56
CA SER A 5 27.06 -14.02 -24.37
C SER A 5 25.80 -14.41 -23.58
N PRO A 6 25.63 -15.70 -23.21
CA PRO A 6 24.51 -16.15 -22.39
C PRO A 6 24.49 -15.50 -20.99
N TRP A 7 25.58 -14.83 -20.60
CA TRP A 7 25.76 -14.17 -19.31
C TRP A 7 25.32 -12.70 -19.28
N ALA A 8 24.92 -12.11 -20.41
CA ALA A 8 24.52 -10.69 -20.49
C ALA A 8 23.10 -10.41 -19.95
N ARG A 9 22.29 -11.44 -19.68
CA ARG A 9 20.99 -11.28 -19.03
C ARG A 9 21.14 -11.59 -17.55
N GLY A 10 21.43 -10.56 -16.75
CA GLY A 10 21.22 -10.62 -15.30
C GLY A 10 19.81 -11.17 -15.03
N PRO A 11 19.61 -11.92 -13.92
CA PRO A 11 18.38 -12.69 -13.71
C PRO A 11 17.16 -11.77 -13.83
N GLY A 12 16.40 -11.98 -14.90
CA GLY A 12 15.19 -11.23 -15.20
C GLY A 12 14.25 -11.20 -14.00
N ARG A 13 13.50 -10.10 -13.87
CA ARG A 13 12.48 -9.99 -12.82
C ARG A 13 11.46 -11.11 -12.97
N THR A 14 11.11 -11.75 -11.87
CA THR A 14 10.03 -12.74 -11.88
C THR A 14 8.67 -12.06 -11.98
N ALA A 15 7.63 -12.78 -12.41
CA ALA A 15 6.27 -12.24 -12.42
C ALA A 15 5.82 -11.71 -11.03
N PRO A 16 6.08 -12.39 -9.89
CA PRO A 16 5.81 -11.83 -8.56
C PRO A 16 6.57 -10.53 -8.26
N GLU A 17 7.83 -10.40 -8.68
CA GLU A 17 8.61 -9.17 -8.49
C GLU A 17 8.06 -8.00 -9.32
N LEU A 18 7.59 -8.27 -10.55
CA LEU A 18 6.93 -7.29 -11.40
C LEU A 18 5.59 -6.85 -10.80
N ALA A 19 4.77 -7.80 -10.35
CA ALA A 19 3.51 -7.51 -9.65
C ALA A 19 3.76 -6.68 -8.39
N ALA A 20 4.77 -7.01 -7.58
CA ALA A 20 5.12 -6.25 -6.39
C ALA A 20 5.57 -4.82 -6.74
N THR A 21 6.31 -4.67 -7.84
CA THR A 21 6.67 -3.34 -8.37
C THR A 21 5.42 -2.55 -8.77
N GLY A 22 4.44 -3.19 -9.41
CA GLY A 22 3.15 -2.58 -9.75
C GLY A 22 2.38 -2.10 -8.51
N VAL A 23 2.35 -2.90 -7.44
CA VAL A 23 1.80 -2.48 -6.14
C VAL A 23 2.58 -1.29 -5.58
N GLY A 24 3.91 -1.29 -5.69
CA GLY A 24 4.75 -0.16 -5.29
C GLY A 24 4.42 1.14 -6.03
N LEU A 25 4.20 1.07 -7.35
CA LEU A 25 3.77 2.23 -8.14
C LEU A 25 2.39 2.73 -7.72
N PHE A 26 1.46 1.81 -7.43
CA PHE A 26 0.15 2.16 -6.90
C PHE A 26 0.25 2.92 -5.57
N PHE A 27 1.04 2.43 -4.61
CA PHE A 27 1.26 3.12 -3.33
C PHE A 27 1.97 4.47 -3.51
N ALA A 28 2.90 4.59 -4.46
CA ALA A 28 3.53 5.87 -4.77
C ALA A 28 2.50 6.89 -5.30
N ALA A 29 1.60 6.45 -6.17
CA ALA A 29 0.52 7.29 -6.68
C ALA A 29 -0.46 7.71 -5.56
N CYS A 30 -0.82 6.78 -4.66
CA CYS A 30 -1.62 7.09 -3.47
C CYS A 30 -0.92 8.13 -2.58
N ALA A 31 0.38 7.96 -2.31
CA ALA A 31 1.14 8.89 -1.48
C ALA A 31 1.11 10.32 -2.06
N VAL A 32 1.31 10.46 -3.38
CA VAL A 32 1.21 11.75 -4.08
C VAL A 32 -0.21 12.29 -4.02
N GLY A 33 -1.21 11.46 -4.30
CA GLY A 33 -2.63 11.83 -4.22
C GLY A 33 -3.01 12.31 -2.81
N ASN A 34 -2.50 11.66 -1.77
CA ASN A 34 -2.73 12.05 -0.39
C ASN A 34 -2.02 13.37 -0.07
N ALA A 35 -0.75 13.52 -0.44
CA ALA A 35 0.04 14.73 -0.17
C ALA A 35 -0.47 15.97 -0.91
N VAL A 36 -0.84 15.85 -2.19
CA VAL A 36 -1.22 17.00 -3.04
C VAL A 36 -2.73 17.21 -3.05
N GLY A 37 -3.51 16.13 -3.06
CA GLY A 37 -4.96 16.20 -3.19
C GLY A 37 -5.69 16.23 -1.86
N THR A 38 -5.35 15.32 -0.94
CA THR A 38 -6.14 15.16 0.30
C THR A 38 -5.66 15.99 1.47
N LEU A 39 -4.35 16.21 1.60
CA LEU A 39 -3.77 16.94 2.73
C LEU A 39 -4.33 18.37 2.86
N PRO A 40 -4.48 19.15 1.76
CA PRO A 40 -5.13 20.46 1.83
C PRO A 40 -6.60 20.42 2.26
N ARG A 41 -7.26 19.26 2.15
CA ARG A 41 -8.68 19.03 2.49
C ARG A 41 -8.83 18.04 3.65
N SER A 42 -7.78 17.87 4.46
CA SER A 42 -7.69 16.81 5.46
C SER A 42 -8.82 16.84 6.48
N THR A 43 -9.23 18.02 6.95
CA THR A 43 -10.39 18.18 7.85
C THR A 43 -11.67 17.65 7.21
N GLN A 44 -11.99 18.09 5.98
CA GLN A 44 -13.17 17.64 5.25
C GLN A 44 -13.16 16.13 5.01
N LEU A 45 -11.99 15.57 4.70
CA LEU A 45 -11.83 14.12 4.53
C LEU A 45 -12.09 13.37 5.84
N MET A 46 -11.56 13.86 6.96
CA MET A 46 -11.74 13.21 8.26
C MET A 46 -13.20 13.27 8.75
N GLU A 47 -13.88 14.39 8.51
CA GLU A 47 -15.32 14.53 8.74
C GLU A 47 -16.12 13.56 7.87
N TRP A 48 -15.77 13.43 6.59
CA TRP A 48 -16.40 12.47 5.70
C TRP A 48 -16.20 11.02 6.20
N PHE A 49 -15.00 10.64 6.63
CA PHE A 49 -14.76 9.33 7.24
C PHE A 49 -15.59 9.14 8.52
N ARG A 50 -15.65 10.13 9.40
CA ARG A 50 -16.46 10.09 10.62
C ARG A 50 -17.94 9.83 10.32
N ASP A 51 -18.45 10.45 9.26
CA ASP A 51 -19.87 10.40 8.92
C ASP A 51 -20.23 9.12 8.17
N THR A 52 -19.30 8.56 7.39
CA THR A 52 -19.50 7.37 6.55
C THR A 52 -18.94 6.07 7.13
N THR A 53 -18.18 6.11 8.22
CA THR A 53 -17.64 4.92 8.88
C THR A 53 -18.76 3.91 9.18
N TRP A 54 -18.51 2.65 8.84
CA TRP A 54 -19.51 1.58 9.00
C TRP A 54 -19.49 0.95 10.39
N LEU A 55 -18.42 1.17 11.18
CA LEU A 55 -18.29 0.65 12.54
C LEU A 55 -18.54 1.79 13.56
N PRO A 56 -19.67 1.80 14.31
CA PRO A 56 -20.04 2.94 15.14
C PRO A 56 -18.98 3.46 16.14
N PRO A 57 -18.16 2.62 16.80
CA PRO A 57 -17.10 3.09 17.69
C PRO A 57 -16.05 3.98 16.99
N TYR A 58 -15.82 3.78 15.69
CA TYR A 58 -14.85 4.58 14.93
C TYR A 58 -15.30 6.01 14.72
N ARG A 59 -16.61 6.30 14.78
CA ARG A 59 -17.11 7.68 14.69
C ARG A 59 -16.52 8.57 15.80
N VAL A 60 -16.42 8.05 17.03
CA VAL A 60 -15.85 8.79 18.17
C VAL A 60 -14.35 9.00 17.98
N VAL A 61 -13.64 7.98 17.51
CA VAL A 61 -12.20 8.06 17.23
C VAL A 61 -11.94 9.09 16.14
N LEU A 62 -12.65 9.01 15.02
CA LEU A 62 -12.51 9.92 13.88
C LEU A 62 -12.86 11.37 14.26
N ALA A 63 -13.91 11.59 15.06
CA ALA A 63 -14.24 12.91 15.59
C ALA A 63 -13.09 13.53 16.39
N ARG A 64 -12.37 12.72 17.19
CA ARG A 64 -11.17 13.18 17.94
C ARG A 64 -9.96 13.43 17.05
N LEU A 65 -9.91 12.84 15.85
CA LEU A 65 -8.84 13.05 14.88
C LEU A 65 -9.06 14.28 14.00
N VAL A 66 -10.28 14.84 13.92
CA VAL A 66 -10.57 16.04 13.12
C VAL A 66 -9.64 17.22 13.42
N PRO A 67 -9.37 17.60 14.69
CA PRO A 67 -8.44 18.71 15.00
C PRO A 67 -7.00 18.47 14.56
N VAL A 68 -6.61 17.20 14.36
CA VAL A 68 -5.29 16.77 13.95
C VAL A 68 -5.33 16.07 12.58
N ALA A 69 -6.31 16.40 11.74
CA ALA A 69 -6.50 15.71 10.46
C ALA A 69 -5.29 15.88 9.53
N ALA A 70 -4.70 17.07 9.46
CA ALA A 70 -3.54 17.34 8.61
C ALA A 70 -2.33 16.44 8.95
N PRO A 71 -1.84 16.35 10.20
CA PRO A 71 -0.74 15.44 10.52
C PRO A 71 -1.12 13.96 10.33
N VAL A 72 -2.38 13.56 10.55
CA VAL A 72 -2.83 12.19 10.26
C VAL A 72 -2.73 11.86 8.77
N VAL A 73 -3.25 12.74 7.90
CA VAL A 73 -3.17 12.56 6.44
C VAL A 73 -1.73 12.62 5.94
N GLY A 74 -0.91 13.51 6.51
CA GLY A 74 0.52 13.58 6.22
C GLY A 74 1.24 12.28 6.59
N ALA A 75 0.97 11.73 7.78
CA ALA A 75 1.51 10.44 8.21
C ALA A 75 1.10 9.30 7.28
N THR A 76 -0.15 9.29 6.80
CA THR A 76 -0.63 8.35 5.77
C THR A 76 0.19 8.45 4.49
N ALA A 77 0.39 9.65 3.95
CA ALA A 77 1.19 9.85 2.73
C ALA A 77 2.64 9.35 2.91
N VAL A 78 3.24 9.60 4.08
CA VAL A 78 4.59 9.11 4.41
C VAL A 78 4.62 7.58 4.52
N ALA A 79 3.64 6.97 5.17
CA ALA A 79 3.55 5.51 5.29
C ALA A 79 3.41 4.84 3.91
N GLU A 80 2.56 5.38 3.04
CA GLU A 80 2.39 4.88 1.68
C GLU A 80 3.68 5.04 0.84
N ALA A 81 4.37 6.17 0.97
CA ALA A 81 5.66 6.39 0.31
C ALA A 81 6.72 5.38 0.80
N ALA A 82 6.78 5.11 2.09
CA ALA A 82 7.69 4.11 2.66
C ALA A 82 7.40 2.71 2.12
N VAL A 83 6.13 2.30 2.06
CA VAL A 83 5.71 1.04 1.43
C VAL A 83 6.11 1.00 -0.04
N ALA A 84 5.90 2.09 -0.78
CA ALA A 84 6.31 2.19 -2.19
C ALA A 84 7.83 2.01 -2.35
N VAL A 85 8.65 2.65 -1.52
CA VAL A 85 10.11 2.48 -1.56
C VAL A 85 10.51 1.01 -1.36
N LEU A 86 9.90 0.33 -0.38
CA LEU A 86 10.19 -1.08 -0.11
C LEU A 86 9.79 -2.00 -1.27
N LEU A 87 8.70 -1.67 -1.98
CA LEU A 87 8.15 -2.47 -3.09
C LEU A 87 8.83 -2.20 -4.44
N LEU A 88 9.24 -0.95 -4.68
CA LEU A 88 10.01 -0.57 -5.87
C LEU A 88 11.45 -1.08 -5.75
N GLY A 89 11.99 -1.12 -4.54
CA GLY A 89 13.24 -1.78 -4.21
C GLY A 89 13.11 -3.30 -4.28
N ARG A 90 14.00 -3.99 -4.99
CA ARG A 90 13.92 -5.46 -5.16
C ARG A 90 14.16 -6.23 -3.85
N ARG A 91 14.95 -5.68 -2.94
CA ARG A 91 15.42 -6.38 -1.73
C ARG A 91 14.28 -6.66 -0.74
N HIS A 92 13.43 -5.67 -0.49
CA HIS A 92 12.47 -5.69 0.61
C HIS A 92 11.00 -5.84 0.17
N GLN A 93 10.75 -6.25 -1.07
CA GLN A 93 9.39 -6.37 -1.62
C GLN A 93 8.46 -7.22 -0.75
N GLU A 94 8.94 -8.32 -0.19
CA GLU A 94 8.11 -9.17 0.68
C GLU A 94 7.65 -8.44 1.94
N ALA A 95 8.57 -7.74 2.62
CA ALA A 95 8.25 -6.92 3.79
C ALA A 95 7.30 -5.78 3.42
N GLY A 96 7.53 -5.14 2.27
CA GLY A 96 6.63 -4.11 1.72
C GLY A 96 5.21 -4.63 1.50
N LEU A 97 5.04 -5.85 0.99
CA LEU A 97 3.72 -6.46 0.77
C LEU A 97 3.01 -6.80 2.08
N TRP A 98 3.74 -7.25 3.11
CA TRP A 98 3.15 -7.48 4.44
C TRP A 98 2.75 -6.16 5.12
N LEU A 99 3.58 -5.12 5.02
CA LEU A 99 3.22 -3.79 5.51
C LEU A 99 2.00 -3.23 4.77
N ALA A 100 1.94 -3.35 3.44
CA ALA A 100 0.79 -2.97 2.63
C ALA A 100 -0.48 -3.72 3.09
N THR A 101 -0.36 -5.03 3.34
CA THR A 101 -1.48 -5.85 3.85
C THR A 101 -1.96 -5.34 5.21
N GLY A 102 -1.05 -5.14 6.16
CA GLY A 102 -1.37 -4.66 7.51
C GLY A 102 -1.99 -3.26 7.49
N TRP A 103 -1.46 -2.37 6.65
CA TRP A 103 -2.01 -1.03 6.43
C TRP A 103 -3.46 -1.07 5.98
N VAL A 104 -3.73 -1.80 4.88
CA VAL A 104 -5.08 -1.88 4.29
C VAL A 104 -6.09 -2.50 5.26
N ILE A 105 -5.69 -3.55 6.00
CA ILE A 105 -6.54 -4.14 7.05
C ILE A 105 -6.79 -3.14 8.18
N GLY A 106 -5.75 -2.46 8.66
CA GLY A 106 -5.83 -1.52 9.78
C GLY A 106 -6.72 -0.32 9.50
N ILE A 107 -6.70 0.21 8.27
CA ILE A 107 -7.55 1.35 7.90
C ILE A 107 -9.00 0.95 7.58
N SER A 108 -9.25 -0.28 7.14
CA SER A 108 -10.56 -0.72 6.64
C SER A 108 -11.75 -0.44 7.59
N PRO A 109 -11.64 -0.59 8.92
CA PRO A 109 -12.71 -0.22 9.84
C PRO A 109 -13.01 1.29 9.90
N ALA A 110 -12.01 2.13 9.60
CA ALA A 110 -12.14 3.58 9.64
C ALA A 110 -12.76 4.18 8.36
N VAL A 111 -12.84 3.40 7.27
CA VAL A 111 -13.35 3.85 5.96
C VAL A 111 -14.72 3.27 5.69
N GLY A 112 -15.68 4.12 5.34
CA GLY A 112 -17.03 3.72 4.94
C GLY A 112 -17.07 2.88 3.66
N SER A 113 -18.26 2.33 3.35
CA SER A 113 -18.53 1.76 2.03
C SER A 113 -18.40 2.84 0.94
N PRO A 114 -17.84 2.55 -0.25
CA PRO A 114 -17.39 1.24 -0.73
C PRO A 114 -15.92 0.89 -0.41
N TYR A 115 -15.17 1.76 0.26
CA TYR A 115 -13.71 1.61 0.42
C TYR A 115 -13.29 0.31 1.09
N TRP A 116 -13.96 -0.10 2.18
CA TRP A 116 -13.59 -1.34 2.87
C TRP A 116 -13.85 -2.59 2.01
N LEU A 117 -14.87 -2.58 1.14
CA LEU A 117 -15.20 -3.69 0.24
C LEU A 117 -14.11 -3.96 -0.79
N VAL A 118 -13.39 -2.92 -1.23
CA VAL A 118 -12.26 -3.04 -2.17
C VAL A 118 -10.96 -3.34 -1.45
N ASN A 119 -10.77 -2.78 -0.26
CA ASN A 119 -9.57 -2.92 0.56
C ASN A 119 -9.36 -4.35 1.07
N VAL A 120 -10.40 -5.06 1.51
CA VAL A 120 -10.24 -6.44 2.01
C VAL A 120 -9.71 -7.40 0.92
N PRO A 121 -10.30 -7.48 -0.29
CA PRO A 121 -9.73 -8.24 -1.40
C PRO A 121 -8.31 -7.81 -1.75
N GLN A 122 -8.04 -6.50 -1.74
CA GLN A 122 -6.70 -5.96 -2.01
C GLN A 122 -5.66 -6.46 -0.99
N ALA A 123 -5.99 -6.52 0.31
CA ALA A 123 -5.12 -7.08 1.33
C ALA A 123 -4.84 -8.58 1.10
N MET A 124 -5.85 -9.35 0.70
CA MET A 124 -5.68 -10.77 0.37
C MET A 124 -4.75 -10.96 -0.84
N LEU A 125 -4.86 -10.11 -1.85
CA LEU A 125 -3.98 -10.11 -3.01
C LEU A 125 -2.52 -9.84 -2.61
N TYR A 126 -2.28 -8.86 -1.75
CA TYR A 126 -0.94 -8.53 -1.27
C TYR A 126 -0.31 -9.65 -0.45
N ALA A 127 -1.06 -10.25 0.49
CA ALA A 127 -0.59 -11.40 1.27
C ALA A 127 -0.33 -12.63 0.39
N GLY A 128 -1.19 -12.88 -0.62
CA GLY A 128 -0.98 -13.93 -1.61
C GLY A 128 0.29 -13.71 -2.43
N LEU A 129 0.53 -12.48 -2.85
CA LEU A 129 1.73 -12.10 -3.60
C LEU A 129 2.99 -12.22 -2.76
N ALA A 130 2.96 -11.83 -1.48
CA ALA A 130 4.09 -11.97 -0.55
C ALA A 130 4.52 -13.43 -0.42
N ARG A 131 3.55 -14.34 -0.24
CA ARG A 131 3.79 -15.79 -0.18
C ARG A 131 4.37 -16.33 -1.49
N ARG A 132 3.83 -15.91 -2.64
CA ARG A 132 4.36 -16.32 -3.97
C ARG A 132 5.78 -15.82 -4.21
N LEU A 133 6.09 -14.60 -3.78
CA LEU A 133 7.42 -14.02 -3.90
C LEU A 133 8.45 -14.79 -3.07
N ARG A 134 8.11 -15.13 -1.82
CA ARG A 134 8.96 -15.96 -0.95
C ARG A 134 9.26 -17.31 -1.59
N ALA A 135 8.23 -18.03 -2.02
CA ALA A 135 8.38 -19.33 -2.68
C ALA A 135 9.21 -19.25 -3.98
N ALA A 136 9.13 -18.15 -4.73
CA ALA A 136 9.94 -17.95 -5.93
C ALA A 136 11.42 -17.70 -5.62
N ARG A 137 11.73 -17.09 -4.46
CA ARG A 137 13.11 -16.89 -3.99
C ARG A 137 13.71 -18.18 -3.46
N GLU A 138 12.94 -18.95 -2.68
CA GLU A 138 13.37 -20.26 -2.16
C GLU A 138 13.74 -21.23 -3.29
N ARG A 139 13.01 -21.24 -4.41
CA ARG A 139 13.35 -22.07 -5.60
C ARG A 139 14.62 -21.66 -6.35
N ARG A 140 15.19 -20.49 -6.07
CA ARG A 140 16.41 -20.00 -6.73
C ARG A 140 17.68 -20.27 -5.93
N HIS A 141 17.53 -20.66 -4.66
CA HIS A 141 18.60 -21.03 -3.75
C HIS A 141 18.64 -22.54 -3.59
#